data_AF-A0A2R7SZT3-F1
#
_entry.id   AF-A0A2R7SZT3-F1
#
_cell.length_a   1.000
_cell.length_b   1.000
_cell.length_c   1.000
_cell.angle_alpha   90.00
_cell.angle_beta   90.00
_cell.angle_gamma   90.00
#
_symmetry.space_group_name_H-M   'P 1'
#
loop_
_entity.id
_entity.type
_entity.pdbx_description
1 polymer ?
#
loop_
_entity_poly.entity_id
_entity_poly.type
_entity_poly.pdbx_seq_one_letter_code
_entity_poly.pdbx_strand_id
1 'polypeptide(L)'
;ALGLWTVGTAVVLAIALLAWVLKEREGRSLDVWLAGGGVGLLISALWWVSGHLGFLPEDPRTLEPVYLVTNSRHMESLSTIAPVAYALDWLLLFSDQSKTLTLGIVSVAGIVVGAALMAWREGSFRWEGFGNVGDLSLHLVGAVCMGVGGIVAMGCTIGQGITGVSTLSLGSFIAVAAMVAGAMLGLRYQEWRLDRA
;
A
#
# COMPACT_ATOMS: atom_id res chain seq x y z
N ALA A 1 -24.16 12.41 7.67
CA ALA A 1 -23.50 13.37 8.56
C ALA A 1 -22.52 12.61 9.44
N LEU A 2 -21.22 12.90 9.35
CA LEU A 2 -20.22 12.32 10.25
C LEU A 2 -20.54 12.77 11.67
N GLY A 3 -20.70 11.84 12.61
CA GLY A 3 -21.04 12.19 13.99
C GLY A 3 -19.91 12.97 14.66
N LEU A 4 -20.23 13.90 15.58
CA LEU A 4 -19.22 14.64 16.35
C LEU A 4 -18.19 13.71 17.01
N TRP A 5 -18.64 12.52 17.43
CA TRP A 5 -17.81 11.48 18.03
C TRP A 5 -16.72 10.96 17.09
N THR A 6 -17.04 10.71 15.80
CA THR A 6 -16.06 10.17 14.84
C THR A 6 -14.98 11.19 14.51
N VAL A 7 -15.39 12.47 14.40
CA VAL A 7 -14.44 13.58 14.20
C VAL A 7 -13.57 13.77 15.43
N GLY A 8 -14.16 13.72 16.63
CA GLY A 8 -13.43 13.81 17.89
C GLY A 8 -12.38 12.72 18.05
N THR A 9 -12.72 11.46 17.78
CA THR A 9 -11.77 10.34 17.85
C THR A 9 -10.63 10.48 16.84
N ALA A 10 -10.93 10.90 15.61
CA ALA A 10 -9.92 11.09 14.57
C ALA A 10 -8.94 12.20 14.95
N VAL A 11 -9.43 13.34 15.47
CA VAL A 11 -8.59 14.45 15.92
C VAL A 11 -7.69 14.03 17.08
N VAL A 12 -8.24 13.35 18.08
CA VAL A 12 -7.45 12.87 19.23
C VAL A 12 -6.34 11.92 18.80
N LEU A 13 -6.66 10.94 17.94
CA LEU A 13 -5.66 10.00 17.41
C LEU A 13 -4.59 10.72 16.57
N ALA A 14 -5.00 11.65 15.71
CA ALA A 14 -4.06 12.44 14.90
C ALA A 14 -3.10 13.25 15.79
N ILE A 15 -3.61 13.93 16.82
CA ILE A 15 -2.78 14.68 17.77
C ILE A 15 -1.84 13.74 18.53
N ALA A 16 -2.32 12.58 18.98
CA ALA A 16 -1.50 11.61 19.69
C ALA A 16 -0.35 11.08 18.82
N LEU A 17 -0.64 10.73 17.55
CA LEU A 17 0.38 10.29 16.59
C LEU A 17 1.39 11.41 16.26
N LEU A 18 0.91 12.64 16.05
CA LEU A 18 1.79 13.80 15.82
C LEU A 18 2.68 14.09 17.02
N ALA A 19 2.15 14.01 18.24
CA ALA A 19 2.91 14.19 19.46
C ALA A 19 3.97 13.08 19.61
N TRP A 20 3.65 11.84 19.21
CA TRP A 20 4.60 10.74 19.21
C TRP A 20 5.74 10.96 18.21
N VAL A 21 5.44 11.36 16.97
CA VAL A 21 6.46 11.68 15.96
C VAL A 21 7.35 12.83 16.41
N LEU A 22 6.77 13.90 16.97
CA LEU A 22 7.51 15.08 17.45
C LEU A 22 8.34 14.84 18.73
N LYS A 23 8.06 13.74 19.45
CA LYS A 23 8.82 13.34 20.64
C LYS A 23 10.26 12.98 20.29
N GLU A 24 10.46 12.34 19.14
CA GLU A 24 11.78 11.92 18.68
C GLU A 24 12.45 13.02 17.85
N ARG A 25 13.79 13.12 17.91
CA ARG A 25 14.53 14.15 17.17
C ARG A 25 14.44 13.93 15.66
N GLU A 26 14.42 12.68 15.22
CA GLU A 26 14.32 12.28 13.82
C GLU A 26 12.98 12.73 13.19
N GLY A 27 11.89 12.68 13.97
CA GLY A 27 10.56 13.15 13.54
C GLY A 27 10.43 14.67 13.37
N ARG A 28 11.48 15.44 13.69
CA ARG A 28 11.54 16.90 13.44
C ARG A 28 12.31 17.26 12.16
N SER A 29 12.84 16.26 11.44
CA SER A 29 13.54 16.47 10.18
C SER A 29 12.58 16.85 9.05
N LEU A 30 13.00 17.72 8.13
CA LEU A 30 12.20 18.10 6.97
C LEU A 30 11.85 16.90 6.09
N ASP A 31 12.74 15.90 6.01
CA ASP A 31 12.52 14.71 5.20
C ASP A 31 11.32 13.89 5.68
N VAL A 32 11.15 13.72 7.00
CA VAL A 32 9.99 13.02 7.58
C VAL A 32 8.69 13.77 7.28
N TRP A 33 8.71 15.12 7.37
CA TRP A 33 7.53 15.93 7.07
C TRP A 33 7.18 15.95 5.59
N LEU A 34 8.18 16.05 4.70
CA LEU A 34 7.97 16.00 3.25
C LEU A 34 7.49 14.63 2.80
N ALA A 35 8.09 13.56 3.30
CA ALA A 35 7.68 12.19 2.99
C ALA A 35 6.28 11.89 3.55
N GLY A 36 6.05 12.15 4.84
CA GLY A 36 4.76 11.91 5.49
C GLY A 36 3.63 12.76 4.92
N GLY A 37 3.89 14.06 4.71
CA GLY A 37 2.93 14.98 4.09
C GLY A 37 2.65 14.61 2.63
N GLY A 38 3.68 14.24 1.86
CA GLY A 38 3.53 13.79 0.48
C GLY A 38 2.69 12.52 0.35
N VAL A 39 2.95 11.50 1.18
CA VAL A 39 2.18 10.25 1.21
C VAL A 39 0.74 10.50 1.68
N GLY A 40 0.55 11.29 2.73
CA GLY A 40 -0.78 11.63 3.24
C GLY A 40 -1.63 12.38 2.22
N LEU A 41 -1.03 13.34 1.51
CA LEU A 41 -1.69 14.08 0.43
C LEU A 41 -2.01 13.16 -0.75
N LEU A 42 -1.09 12.27 -1.13
CA LEU A 42 -1.32 11.28 -2.19
C LEU A 42 -2.49 10.36 -1.88
N ILE A 43 -2.57 9.81 -0.67
CA ILE A 43 -3.65 8.91 -0.25
C ILE A 43 -5.00 9.65 -0.23
N SER A 44 -5.01 10.88 0.29
CA SER A 44 -6.20 11.73 0.30
C SER A 44 -6.66 12.10 -1.11
N ALA A 45 -5.72 12.43 -1.99
CA ALA A 45 -5.98 12.69 -3.40
C ALA A 45 -6.52 11.45 -4.11
N LEU A 46 -6.00 10.26 -3.83
CA LEU A 46 -6.50 9.01 -4.41
C LEU A 46 -7.91 8.67 -3.93
N TRP A 47 -8.23 8.87 -2.65
CA TRP A 47 -9.59 8.77 -2.13
C TRP A 47 -10.54 9.77 -2.82
N TRP A 48 -10.08 11.00 -3.06
CA TRP A 48 -10.85 12.01 -3.78
C TRP A 48 -11.06 11.66 -5.25
N VAL A 49 -10.01 11.23 -5.95
CA VAL A 49 -10.08 10.86 -7.36
C VAL A 49 -10.97 9.65 -7.55
N SER A 50 -10.79 8.59 -6.76
CA SER A 50 -11.65 7.41 -6.85
C SER A 50 -13.09 7.75 -6.44
N GLY A 51 -13.28 8.48 -5.35
CA GLY A 51 -14.60 8.80 -4.79
C GLY A 51 -15.41 9.82 -5.56
N HIS A 52 -14.78 10.86 -6.13
CA HIS A 52 -15.45 11.99 -6.75
C HIS A 52 -15.34 12.01 -8.28
N LEU A 53 -14.16 11.73 -8.83
CA LEU A 53 -13.93 11.73 -10.28
C LEU A 53 -14.24 10.36 -10.92
N GLY A 54 -14.09 9.28 -10.15
CA GLY A 54 -14.39 7.92 -10.61
C GLY A 54 -15.84 7.50 -10.45
N PHE A 55 -16.65 8.25 -9.68
CA PHE A 55 -18.04 7.90 -9.40
C PHE A 55 -18.94 8.24 -10.59
N LEU A 56 -19.47 7.21 -11.25
CA LEU A 56 -20.51 7.35 -12.26
C LEU A 56 -21.86 6.94 -11.65
N PRO A 57 -22.86 7.85 -11.58
CA PRO A 57 -24.16 7.56 -10.99
C PRO A 57 -24.94 6.45 -11.70
N GLU A 58 -24.86 6.39 -13.03
CA GLU A 58 -25.47 5.34 -13.85
C GLU A 58 -24.52 4.90 -14.97
N ASP A 59 -24.10 3.63 -14.94
CA ASP A 59 -23.46 2.99 -16.09
C ASP A 59 -24.52 2.70 -17.19
N PRO A 60 -24.31 3.13 -18.45
CA PRO A 60 -25.24 2.89 -19.56
C PRO A 60 -25.55 1.41 -19.84
N ARG A 61 -24.76 0.48 -19.32
CA ARG A 61 -24.90 -0.97 -19.55
C ARG A 61 -25.53 -1.72 -18.39
N THR A 62 -25.37 -1.25 -17.15
CA THR A 62 -25.83 -1.98 -15.95
C THR A 62 -26.80 -1.20 -15.08
N LEU A 63 -26.99 0.12 -15.31
CA LEU A 63 -27.86 1.00 -14.52
C LEU A 63 -27.54 1.00 -13.00
N GLU A 64 -26.33 0.58 -12.65
CA GLU A 64 -25.80 0.60 -11.28
C GLU A 64 -24.73 1.68 -11.16
N PRO A 65 -24.53 2.26 -9.95
CA PRO A 65 -23.43 3.18 -9.71
C PRO A 65 -22.10 2.43 -9.76
N VAL A 66 -21.17 2.88 -10.61
CA VAL A 66 -19.87 2.23 -10.82
C VAL A 66 -18.73 3.22 -10.63
N TYR A 67 -17.68 2.77 -9.94
CA TYR A 67 -16.43 3.51 -9.83
C TYR A 67 -15.49 3.15 -10.99
N LEU A 68 -15.63 3.87 -12.12
CA LEU A 68 -15.05 3.53 -13.44
C LEU A 68 -13.53 3.31 -13.48
N VAL A 69 -12.80 3.88 -12.52
CA VAL A 69 -11.32 3.87 -12.52
C VAL A 69 -10.73 2.88 -11.50
N THR A 70 -11.59 2.09 -10.85
CA THR A 70 -11.23 1.09 -9.82
C THR A 70 -11.57 -0.32 -10.30
N ASN A 71 -10.78 -1.31 -9.87
CA ASN A 71 -11.00 -2.69 -10.31
C ASN A 71 -12.13 -3.37 -9.52
N SER A 72 -12.30 -3.00 -8.24
CA SER A 72 -13.35 -3.55 -7.37
C SER A 72 -14.72 -2.90 -7.51
N ARG A 73 -14.86 -1.84 -8.33
CA ARG A 73 -16.08 -1.01 -8.44
C ARG A 73 -16.52 -0.39 -7.11
N HIS A 74 -15.57 -0.16 -6.21
CA HIS A 74 -15.77 0.55 -4.95
C HIS A 74 -14.75 1.68 -4.83
N MET A 75 -14.99 2.58 -3.87
CA MET A 75 -14.01 3.62 -3.56
C MET A 75 -12.74 2.98 -2.99
N GLU A 76 -11.63 3.10 -3.72
CA GLU A 76 -10.33 2.55 -3.36
C GLU A 76 -9.29 3.66 -3.19
N SER A 77 -8.33 3.45 -2.31
CA SER A 77 -7.08 4.22 -2.27
C SER A 77 -5.89 3.26 -2.39
N LEU A 78 -4.67 3.76 -2.21
CA LEU A 78 -3.46 3.04 -2.57
C LEU A 78 -3.34 1.72 -1.81
N SER A 79 -3.12 0.64 -2.56
CA SER A 79 -2.79 -0.71 -2.09
C SER A 79 -1.89 -1.35 -3.14
N THR A 80 -1.03 -2.29 -2.75
CA THR A 80 -0.09 -2.92 -3.68
C THR A 80 -0.37 -4.39 -3.95
N ILE A 81 -1.12 -5.09 -3.09
CA ILE A 81 -1.37 -6.52 -3.28
C ILE A 81 -2.33 -6.78 -4.45
N ALA A 82 -3.55 -6.24 -4.39
CA ALA A 82 -4.54 -6.47 -5.43
C ALA A 82 -4.12 -5.86 -6.77
N PRO A 83 -3.56 -4.62 -6.82
CA PRO A 83 -3.10 -4.05 -8.07
C PRO A 83 -1.97 -4.80 -8.78
N VAL A 84 -1.08 -5.47 -8.05
CA VAL A 84 -0.05 -6.33 -8.67
C VAL A 84 -0.69 -7.53 -9.36
N ALA A 85 -1.69 -8.15 -8.73
CA ALA A 85 -2.45 -9.23 -9.36
C ALA A 85 -3.21 -8.74 -10.61
N TYR A 86 -3.86 -7.57 -10.54
CA TYR A 86 -4.54 -6.97 -11.69
C TYR A 86 -3.57 -6.58 -12.83
N ALA A 87 -2.37 -6.11 -12.49
CA ALA A 87 -1.34 -5.79 -13.48
C ALA A 87 -0.84 -7.05 -14.22
N LEU A 88 -0.64 -8.14 -13.48
CA LEU A 88 -0.29 -9.44 -14.07
C LEU A 88 -1.42 -9.98 -14.95
N ASP A 89 -2.66 -9.92 -14.46
CA ASP A 89 -3.83 -10.37 -15.20
C ASP A 89 -4.04 -9.56 -16.50
N TRP A 90 -3.82 -8.25 -16.44
CA TRP A 90 -3.83 -7.38 -17.62
C TRP A 90 -2.69 -7.71 -18.60
N LEU A 91 -1.49 -8.00 -18.11
CA LEU A 91 -0.36 -8.36 -18.96
C LEU A 91 -0.57 -9.71 -19.67
N LEU A 92 -1.14 -10.68 -18.96
CA LEU A 92 -1.44 -12.01 -19.48
C LEU A 92 -2.58 -11.99 -20.51
N LEU A 93 -3.59 -11.15 -20.30
CA LEU A 93 -4.74 -10.99 -21.20
C LEU A 93 -4.75 -9.66 -21.94
N PHE A 94 -3.57 -9.11 -22.28
CA PHE A 94 -3.46 -7.78 -22.90
C PHE A 94 -4.23 -7.62 -24.21
N SER A 95 -4.45 -8.72 -24.94
CA SER A 95 -5.22 -8.71 -26.19
C SER A 95 -6.74 -8.59 -25.99
N ASP A 96 -7.23 -8.72 -24.76
CA ASP A 96 -8.66 -8.62 -24.43
C ASP A 96 -9.09 -7.16 -24.26
N GLN A 97 -9.94 -6.67 -25.16
CA GLN A 97 -10.48 -5.31 -25.14
C GLN A 97 -11.33 -5.01 -23.88
N SER A 98 -11.72 -6.02 -23.12
CA SER A 98 -12.48 -5.85 -21.87
C SER A 98 -11.61 -5.49 -20.67
N LYS A 99 -10.28 -5.67 -20.74
CA LYS A 99 -9.36 -5.38 -19.62
C LYS A 99 -8.72 -4.00 -19.77
N THR A 100 -9.34 -3.02 -19.12
CA THR A 100 -8.88 -1.63 -19.11
C THR A 100 -7.82 -1.39 -18.03
N LEU A 101 -6.95 -0.40 -18.28
CA LEU A 101 -5.99 0.07 -17.28
C LEU A 101 -6.75 0.80 -16.15
N THR A 102 -6.60 0.30 -14.93
CA THR A 102 -7.20 0.89 -13.72
C THR A 102 -6.17 1.69 -12.93
N LEU A 103 -6.62 2.56 -12.02
CA LEU A 103 -5.74 3.33 -11.13
C LEU A 103 -4.75 2.45 -10.39
N GLY A 104 -5.21 1.28 -9.93
CA GLY A 104 -4.35 0.28 -9.28
C GLY A 104 -3.21 -0.14 -10.21
N ILE A 105 -3.51 -0.60 -11.42
CA ILE A 105 -2.51 -1.12 -12.37
C ILE A 105 -1.47 -0.03 -12.70
N VAL A 106 -1.93 1.18 -12.99
CA VAL A 106 -1.06 2.32 -13.30
C VAL A 106 -0.20 2.70 -12.09
N SER A 107 -0.73 2.60 -10.87
CA SER A 107 0.04 2.89 -9.65
C SER A 107 1.21 1.93 -9.44
N VAL A 108 1.08 0.65 -9.83
CA VAL A 108 2.19 -0.32 -9.75
C VAL A 108 3.34 0.11 -10.65
N ALA A 109 3.05 0.44 -11.91
CA ALA A 109 4.05 0.96 -12.85
C ALA A 109 4.66 2.28 -12.35
N GLY A 110 3.82 3.18 -11.82
CA GLY A 110 4.25 4.45 -11.26
C GLY A 110 5.21 4.30 -10.08
N ILE A 111 4.98 3.34 -9.19
CA ILE A 111 5.88 3.03 -8.06
C ILE A 111 7.24 2.56 -8.58
N VAL A 112 7.26 1.64 -9.55
CA VAL A 112 8.51 1.12 -10.14
C VAL A 112 9.31 2.21 -10.82
N VAL A 113 8.66 3.00 -11.69
CA VAL A 113 9.31 4.11 -12.41
C VAL A 113 9.78 5.20 -11.45
N GLY A 114 8.97 5.55 -10.46
CA GLY A 114 9.30 6.55 -9.45
C GLY A 114 10.51 6.13 -8.61
N ALA A 115 10.55 4.88 -8.14
CA ALA A 115 11.68 4.34 -7.40
C ALA A 115 12.96 4.31 -8.25
N ALA A 116 12.86 3.90 -9.51
CA ALA A 116 14.00 3.89 -10.44
C ALA A 116 14.54 5.30 -10.72
N LEU A 117 13.65 6.28 -10.93
CA LEU A 117 14.04 7.68 -11.15
C LEU A 117 14.73 8.27 -9.93
N MET A 118 14.23 7.97 -8.72
CA MET A 118 14.84 8.42 -7.47
C MET A 118 16.23 7.79 -7.26
N ALA A 119 16.35 6.47 -7.45
CA ALA A 119 17.63 5.78 -7.36
C ALA A 119 18.66 6.31 -8.39
N TRP A 120 18.21 6.63 -9.60
CA TRP A 120 19.07 7.24 -10.61
C TRP A 120 19.51 8.66 -10.21
N ARG A 121 18.59 9.48 -9.70
CA ARG A 121 18.88 10.86 -9.26
C ARG A 121 19.85 10.89 -8.09
N GLU A 122 19.74 9.94 -7.16
CA GLU A 122 20.64 9.81 -6.01
C GLU A 122 21.97 9.12 -6.37
N GLY A 123 22.11 8.60 -7.59
CA GLY A 123 23.28 7.83 -8.01
C GLY A 123 23.44 6.50 -7.27
N SER A 124 22.38 6.00 -6.63
CA SER A 124 22.34 4.74 -5.88
C SER A 124 21.87 3.55 -6.72
N PHE A 125 21.49 3.78 -7.98
CA PHE A 125 21.05 2.72 -8.89
C PHE A 125 22.16 1.69 -9.14
N ARG A 126 21.92 0.45 -8.71
CA ARG A 126 22.82 -0.68 -8.88
C ARG A 126 22.02 -1.90 -9.33
N TRP A 127 22.56 -2.62 -10.30
CA TRP A 127 22.03 -3.94 -10.66
C TRP A 127 22.52 -4.96 -9.65
N GLU A 128 21.58 -5.54 -8.90
CA GLU A 128 21.86 -6.57 -7.90
C GLU A 128 21.10 -7.85 -8.24
N GLY A 129 21.77 -8.99 -8.03
CA GLY A 129 21.18 -10.32 -8.10
C GLY A 129 21.25 -11.01 -6.75
N PHE A 130 20.73 -12.24 -6.68
CA PHE A 130 20.76 -13.03 -5.46
C PHE A 130 22.17 -13.54 -5.15
N GLY A 131 22.54 -13.53 -3.86
CA GLY A 131 23.89 -13.90 -3.43
C GLY A 131 24.18 -15.40 -3.55
N ASN A 132 23.17 -16.25 -3.32
CA ASN A 132 23.26 -17.70 -3.48
C ASN A 132 21.87 -18.34 -3.67
N VAL A 133 21.81 -19.65 -3.92
CA VAL A 133 20.54 -20.38 -4.11
C VAL A 133 19.67 -20.37 -2.85
N GLY A 134 20.28 -20.44 -1.67
CA GLY A 134 19.57 -20.36 -0.38
C GLY A 134 18.92 -19.00 -0.16
N ASP A 135 19.60 -17.92 -0.56
CA ASP A 135 19.10 -16.55 -0.53
C ASP A 135 17.90 -16.37 -1.46
N LEU A 136 18.02 -16.83 -2.72
CA LEU A 136 16.89 -16.86 -3.66
C LEU A 136 15.70 -17.66 -3.10
N SER A 137 15.95 -18.83 -2.51
CA SER A 137 14.89 -19.68 -1.95
C SER A 137 14.13 -18.98 -0.82
N LEU A 138 14.84 -18.24 0.05
CA LEU A 138 14.23 -17.52 1.15
C LEU A 138 13.39 -16.33 0.65
N HIS A 139 13.89 -15.62 -0.37
CA HIS A 139 13.14 -14.55 -1.02
C HIS A 139 11.86 -15.06 -1.68
N LEU A 140 11.91 -16.20 -2.36
CA LEU A 140 10.72 -16.80 -2.97
C LEU A 140 9.69 -17.25 -1.93
N VAL A 141 10.14 -17.93 -0.87
CA VAL A 141 9.24 -18.31 0.24
C VAL A 141 8.63 -17.07 0.90
N GLY A 142 9.44 -16.03 1.13
CA GLY A 142 8.96 -14.75 1.63
C GLY A 142 7.91 -14.11 0.74
N ALA A 143 8.15 -14.07 -0.58
CA ALA A 143 7.21 -13.53 -1.56
C ALA A 143 5.86 -14.27 -1.56
N VAL A 144 5.87 -15.61 -1.47
CA VAL A 144 4.65 -16.41 -1.38
C VAL A 144 3.90 -16.11 -0.08
N CYS A 145 4.60 -16.09 1.06
CA CYS A 145 4.01 -15.77 2.36
C CYS A 145 3.39 -14.35 2.37
N MET A 146 4.09 -13.37 1.80
CA MET A 146 3.59 -11.99 1.69
C MET A 146 2.38 -11.89 0.76
N GLY A 147 2.38 -12.61 -0.37
CA GLY A 147 1.24 -12.63 -1.30
C GLY A 147 -0.01 -13.25 -0.67
N VAL A 148 0.11 -14.47 -0.14
CA VAL A 148 -0.99 -15.18 0.51
C VAL A 148 -1.49 -14.41 1.74
N GLY A 149 -0.57 -14.01 2.62
CA GLY A 149 -0.90 -13.25 3.82
C GLY A 149 -1.54 -11.90 3.50
N GLY A 150 -1.09 -11.24 2.45
CA GLY A 150 -1.67 -9.98 1.98
C GLY A 150 -3.12 -10.10 1.51
N ILE A 151 -3.46 -11.17 0.79
CA ILE A 151 -4.85 -11.45 0.37
C ILE A 151 -5.71 -11.80 1.59
N VAL A 152 -5.22 -12.65 2.49
CA VAL A 152 -5.92 -13.04 3.72
C VAL A 152 -6.19 -11.84 4.63
N ALA A 153 -5.21 -10.94 4.76
CA ALA A 153 -5.34 -9.69 5.52
C ALA A 153 -6.14 -8.61 4.78
N MET A 154 -6.58 -8.88 3.53
CA MET A 154 -7.23 -7.93 2.64
C MET A 154 -6.44 -6.62 2.48
N GLY A 155 -5.11 -6.70 2.45
CA GLY A 155 -4.23 -5.56 2.19
C GLY A 155 -2.81 -5.70 2.73
N CYS A 156 -2.00 -4.68 2.47
CA CYS A 156 -0.56 -4.63 2.80
C CYS A 156 -0.29 -3.53 3.82
N THR A 157 0.97 -3.24 4.11
CA THR A 157 1.36 -2.09 4.94
C THR A 157 0.85 -0.76 4.38
N ILE A 158 0.81 -0.57 3.06
CA ILE A 158 0.21 0.63 2.45
C ILE A 158 -1.32 0.58 2.54
N GLY A 159 -1.91 -0.57 2.16
CA GLY A 159 -3.35 -0.75 2.10
C GLY A 159 -4.05 -0.78 3.47
N GLN A 160 -3.63 -1.63 4.40
CA GLN A 160 -4.18 -1.67 5.76
C GLN A 160 -3.49 -0.67 6.69
N GLY A 161 -2.17 -0.51 6.58
CA GLY A 161 -1.41 0.33 7.52
C GLY A 161 -1.59 1.84 7.32
N ILE A 162 -1.74 2.32 6.09
CA ILE A 162 -1.94 3.75 5.84
C ILE A 162 -3.38 4.02 5.42
N THR A 163 -3.82 3.41 4.33
CA THR A 163 -5.16 3.59 3.79
C THR A 163 -6.23 3.08 4.76
N GLY A 164 -6.08 1.88 5.32
CA GLY A 164 -7.04 1.27 6.24
C GLY A 164 -7.12 2.00 7.57
N VAL A 165 -5.98 2.34 8.17
CA VAL A 165 -5.92 3.15 9.41
C VAL A 165 -6.55 4.54 9.21
N SER A 166 -6.46 5.15 8.02
CA SER A 166 -7.15 6.42 7.75
C SER A 166 -8.68 6.34 7.84
N THR A 167 -9.25 5.13 7.72
CA THR A 167 -10.69 4.89 7.92
C THR A 167 -11.05 4.56 9.37
N LEU A 168 -10.07 4.50 10.27
CA LEU A 168 -10.20 4.06 11.67
C LEU A 168 -10.81 2.64 11.81
N SER A 169 -10.62 1.77 10.82
CA SER A 169 -11.12 0.39 10.86
C SER A 169 -10.38 -0.45 11.90
N LEU A 170 -11.14 -1.13 12.78
CA LEU A 170 -10.58 -2.07 13.75
C LEU A 170 -9.83 -3.22 13.06
N GLY A 171 -10.32 -3.66 11.90
CA GLY A 171 -9.67 -4.71 11.11
C GLY A 171 -8.27 -4.32 10.65
N SER A 172 -8.05 -3.05 10.32
CA SER A 172 -6.75 -2.54 9.91
C SER A 172 -5.73 -2.59 11.05
N PHE A 173 -6.13 -2.25 12.28
CA PHE A 173 -5.23 -2.35 13.44
C PHE A 173 -4.83 -3.79 13.74
N ILE A 174 -5.77 -4.74 13.64
CA ILE A 174 -5.50 -6.17 13.82
C ILE A 174 -4.54 -6.68 12.73
N ALA A 175 -4.80 -6.32 11.46
CA ALA A 175 -3.96 -6.68 10.34
C ALA A 175 -2.53 -6.15 10.50
N VAL A 176 -2.36 -4.88 10.87
CA VAL A 176 -1.05 -4.27 11.13
C VAL A 176 -0.34 -4.97 12.29
N ALA A 177 -1.03 -5.25 13.39
CA ALA A 177 -0.44 -5.96 14.53
C ALA A 177 0.06 -7.36 14.13
N ALA A 178 -0.72 -8.10 13.33
CA ALA A 178 -0.34 -9.40 12.81
C ALA A 178 0.86 -9.30 11.84
N MET A 179 0.90 -8.27 10.97
CA MET A 179 2.05 -8.02 10.08
C MET A 179 3.32 -7.72 10.88
N VAL A 180 3.23 -6.90 11.93
CA VAL A 180 4.36 -6.60 12.82
C VAL A 180 4.85 -7.87 13.52
N ALA A 181 3.93 -8.69 14.04
CA ALA A 181 4.29 -9.98 14.63
C ALA A 181 5.00 -10.91 13.63
N GLY A 182 4.47 -11.03 12.41
CA GLY A 182 5.10 -11.80 11.33
C GLY A 182 6.49 -11.27 10.94
N ALA A 183 6.64 -9.95 10.85
CA ALA A 183 7.92 -9.30 10.54
C ALA A 183 8.96 -9.56 11.64
N MET A 184 8.58 -9.45 12.92
CA MET A 184 9.46 -9.77 14.04
C MET A 184 9.91 -11.23 14.00
N LEU A 185 9.00 -12.17 13.73
CA LEU A 185 9.36 -13.58 13.60
C LEU A 185 10.31 -13.83 12.42
N GLY A 186 10.05 -13.20 11.28
CA GLY A 186 10.91 -13.29 10.10
C GLY A 186 12.33 -12.75 10.35
N LEU A 187 12.44 -11.58 10.99
CA LEU A 187 13.72 -10.98 11.36
C LEU A 187 14.48 -11.85 12.36
N ARG A 188 13.81 -12.35 13.41
CA ARG A 188 14.42 -13.27 14.38
C ARG A 188 14.93 -14.56 13.75
N TYR A 189 14.18 -15.10 12.77
CA TYR A 189 14.61 -16.27 12.02
C TYR A 189 15.85 -15.98 11.16
N GLN A 190 15.90 -14.82 10.51
CA GLN A 190 17.05 -14.40 9.72
C GLN A 190 18.29 -14.18 10.59
N GLU A 191 18.17 -13.48 11.72
CA GLU A 191 19.23 -13.32 12.73
C GLU A 191 19.78 -14.68 13.15
N TRP A 192 18.90 -15.59 13.58
CA TRP A 192 19.28 -16.94 14.01
C TRP A 192 19.98 -17.77 12.92
N ARG A 193 19.62 -17.55 11.64
CA ARG A 193 20.31 -18.20 10.52
C ARG A 193 21.69 -17.62 10.27
N LEU A 194 21.83 -16.30 10.35
CA LEU A 194 23.11 -15.62 10.17
C LEU A 194 24.11 -15.97 11.27
N ASP A 195 23.66 -16.07 12.52
CA ASP A 195 24.49 -16.48 13.66
C ASP A 195 25.05 -17.91 13.55
N ARG A 196 24.45 -18.74 12.68
CA ARG A 196 24.82 -20.15 12.47
C ARG A 196 25.59 -20.41 11.18
N ALA A 197 25.72 -19.40 10.31
CA ALA A 197 26.43 -19.49 9.03
C ALA A 197 27.91 -19.14 9.22
#